data_AF-A0ABD0PYY9-F1
#
_entry.id   AF-A0ABD0PYY9-F1
#
_cell.length_a   1.000
_cell.length_b   1.000
_cell.length_c   1.000
_cell.angle_alpha   90.00
_cell.angle_beta   90.00
_cell.angle_gamma   90.00
#
_symmetry.space_group_name_H-M   'P 1'
#
loop_
_entity.id
_entity.type
_entity.pdbx_description
1 polymer ?
#
loop_
_entity_poly.entity_id
_entity_poly.type
_entity_poly.pdbx_seq_one_letter_code
_entity_poly.pdbx_strand_id
1 'polypeptide(L)' 'IDMLQKMGLRPDGIVGHSVGELACGYADGSLSHSEAILAAYWRGRCIKEANLPPGGMAAVG' A
#
# COMPACT_ATOMS: atom_id res chain seq x y z
N ILE A 1 -9.04 2.89 -6.58
CA ILE A 1 -8.90 1.82 -7.59
C ILE A 1 -10.28 1.42 -8.09
N ASP A 2 -11.18 1.02 -7.21
CA ASP A 2 -12.55 0.55 -7.54
C ASP A 2 -13.35 1.52 -8.40
N MET A 3 -13.32 2.83 -8.08
CA MET A 3 -14.05 3.83 -8.86
C MET A 3 -13.52 3.96 -10.29
N LEU A 4 -12.19 3.92 -10.47
CA LEU A 4 -11.57 3.98 -11.79
C LEU A 4 -11.92 2.73 -12.61
N GLN A 5 -11.88 1.55 -11.99
CA GLN A 5 -12.30 0.30 -12.61
C GLN A 5 -13.79 0.31 -12.98
N LYS A 6 -14.66 0.84 -12.11
CA LYS A 6 -16.10 1.01 -12.41
C LYS A 6 -16.38 1.95 -13.58
N MET A 7 -15.51 2.93 -13.81
CA MET A 7 -15.55 3.80 -14.99
C MET A 7 -14.97 3.13 -16.25
N GLY A 8 -14.54 1.87 -16.17
CA GLY A 8 -13.94 1.13 -17.28
C GLY A 8 -12.47 1.45 -17.55
N LEU A 9 -11.82 2.25 -16.70
CA LEU A 9 -10.42 2.61 -16.85
C LEU A 9 -9.51 1.47 -16.36
N ARG A 10 -8.55 1.10 -17.19
CA ARG A 10 -7.48 0.15 -16.86
C ARG A 10 -6.14 0.87 -16.97
N PRO A 11 -5.24 0.72 -15.99
CA PRO A 11 -3.91 1.33 -16.07
C PRO A 11 -3.03 0.57 -17.08
N ASP A 12 -2.29 1.30 -17.91
CA ASP A 12 -1.22 0.72 -18.74
C ASP A 12 0.09 0.48 -17.95
N GLY A 13 0.22 1.14 -16.78
CA GLY A 13 1.35 0.98 -15.88
C GLY A 13 0.95 1.34 -14.44
N ILE A 14 1.57 0.66 -13.47
CA ILE A 14 1.29 0.83 -12.05
C ILE A 14 2.64 1.05 -11.35
N VAL A 15 2.74 2.14 -10.56
CA VAL A 15 3.91 2.43 -9.73
C VAL A 15 3.42 2.82 -8.34
N GLY A 16 3.96 2.15 -7.32
CA GLY A 16 3.71 2.44 -5.91
C GLY A 16 4.89 3.13 -5.26
N HIS A 17 4.65 3.78 -4.12
CA HIS A 17 5.72 4.32 -3.28
C HIS A 17 5.51 3.88 -1.84
N SER A 18 6.47 3.16 -1.28
CA SER A 18 6.42 2.63 0.09
C SER A 18 5.11 1.86 0.34
N VAL A 19 4.34 2.21 1.37
CA VAL A 19 3.05 1.56 1.69
C VAL A 19 2.04 1.57 0.53
N GLY A 20 2.17 2.51 -0.42
CA GLY A 20 1.32 2.57 -1.61
C GLY A 20 1.44 1.34 -2.51
N GLU A 21 2.54 0.60 -2.45
CA GLU A 21 2.72 -0.63 -3.24
C GLU A 21 1.70 -1.73 -2.90
N LEU A 22 1.14 -1.73 -1.67
CA LEU A 22 0.07 -2.66 -1.31
C LEU A 22 -1.22 -2.39 -2.09
N ALA A 23 -1.54 -1.11 -2.31
CA ALA A 23 -2.66 -0.73 -3.17
C ALA A 23 -2.36 -1.03 -4.64
N CYS A 24 -1.09 -0.94 -5.07
CA CYS A 24 -0.68 -1.38 -6.40
C CYS A 24 -0.88 -2.87 -6.61
N GLY A 25 -0.51 -3.71 -5.63
CA GLY A 25 -0.79 -5.14 -5.68
C GLY A 25 -2.28 -5.45 -5.82
N TYR A 26 -3.15 -4.65 -5.19
CA TYR A 26 -4.60 -4.73 -5.41
C TYR A 26 -5.03 -4.24 -6.81
N ALA A 27 -4.44 -3.15 -7.32
CA ALA A 27 -4.74 -2.62 -8.65
C ALA A 27 -4.31 -3.58 -9.79
N ASP A 28 -3.21 -4.30 -9.59
CA ASP A 28 -2.64 -5.30 -10.50
C ASP A 28 -3.35 -6.66 -10.41
N GLY A 29 -4.15 -6.88 -9.36
CA GLY A 29 -4.85 -8.15 -9.11
C GLY A 29 -3.99 -9.23 -8.44
N SER A 30 -2.74 -8.93 -8.13
CA SER A 30 -1.83 -9.79 -7.38
C SER A 30 -2.24 -9.97 -5.90
N LEU A 31 -2.98 -9.02 -5.33
CA LEU A 31 -3.58 -9.11 -4.00
C LEU A 31 -5.10 -8.94 -4.08
N SER A 32 -5.83 -9.75 -3.33
CA SER A 32 -7.23 -9.44 -3.03
C SER A 32 -7.35 -8.18 -2.16
N HIS A 33 -8.54 -7.58 -2.15
CA HIS A 33 -8.82 -6.43 -1.29
C HIS A 33 -8.51 -6.73 0.18
N SER A 34 -8.92 -7.90 0.67
CA SER A 34 -8.66 -8.33 2.05
C SER A 34 -7.19 -8.52 2.34
N GLU A 35 -6.42 -9.11 1.42
CA GLU A 35 -4.97 -9.31 1.61
C GLU A 35 -4.24 -7.98 1.64
N ALA A 36 -4.57 -7.02 0.76
CA ALA A 36 -3.98 -5.70 0.78
C ALA A 36 -4.23 -4.97 2.12
N ILE A 37 -5.44 -5.06 2.65
CA ILE A 37 -5.79 -4.47 3.95
C ILE A 37 -5.09 -5.18 5.11
N LEU A 38 -5.07 -6.51 5.13
CA LEU A 38 -4.40 -7.29 6.18
C LEU A 38 -2.88 -7.10 6.15
N ALA A 39 -2.28 -7.01 4.97
CA ALA A 39 -0.86 -6.71 4.82
C ALA A 39 -0.53 -5.33 5.38
N ALA A 40 -1.34 -4.30 5.09
CA ALA A 40 -1.17 -2.96 5.64
C ALA A 40 -1.32 -2.96 7.17
N TYR A 41 -2.33 -3.66 7.69
CA TYR A 41 -2.59 -3.79 9.12
C TYR A 41 -1.39 -4.42 9.84
N TRP A 42 -0.95 -5.61 9.41
CA TRP A 42 0.13 -6.33 10.07
C TRP A 42 1.47 -5.62 9.94
N ARG A 43 1.75 -5.00 8.79
CA ARG A 43 2.93 -4.14 8.62
C ARG A 43 2.99 -3.06 9.70
N GLY A 44 1.89 -2.31 9.90
CA GLY A 44 1.83 -1.28 10.93
C GLY A 44 1.85 -1.85 12.35
N ARG A 45 1.15 -2.96 12.57
CA ARG A 45 1.05 -3.60 13.89
C ARG A 45 2.40 -4.12 14.38
N CYS A 46 3.12 -4.87 13.55
CA CYS A 46 4.43 -5.42 13.91
C CYS A 46 5.44 -4.31 14.22
N ILE A 47 5.45 -3.22 13.43
CA ILE A 47 6.31 -2.05 13.69
C ILE A 47 5.97 -1.41 15.04
N LYS A 48 4.68 -1.22 15.32
CA LYS A 48 4.22 -0.63 16.59
C LYS A 48 4.57 -1.52 17.79
N GLU A 49 4.42 -2.83 17.67
CA GLU A 49 4.70 -3.79 18.75
C GLU A 49 6.19 -3.97 19.03
N ALA A 50 7.06 -3.74 18.04
CA ALA A 50 8.50 -3.83 18.21
C ALA A 50 9.11 -2.78 19.17
N ASN A 51 8.34 -1.75 19.55
CA ASN A 51 8.76 -0.69 20.48
C ASN A 51 10.14 -0.08 20.11
N LEU A 52 10.30 0.27 18.84
CA LEU A 52 11.54 0.82 18.32
C LEU A 52 11.86 2.20 18.92
N PRO A 53 13.15 2.59 19.02
CA PRO A 53 13.52 3.94 19.42
C PRO A 53 12.90 5.03 18.51
N PRO A 54 12.72 6.26 19.01
CA PRO A 54 12.23 7.36 18.19
C PRO A 54 13.07 7.57 16.93
N GLY A 55 12.41 7.62 15.77
CA GLY A 55 13.01 7.93 14.48
C GLY A 55 12.30 9.11 13.80
N GLY A 56 12.81 9.54 12.65
CA GLY A 56 12.23 10.63 11.86
C GLY A 56 12.53 10.49 10.37
N MET A 57 11.69 11.11 9.55
CA MET A 57 11.87 11.19 8.09
C MET A 57 11.63 12.63 7.64
N ALA A 58 12.41 13.09 6.67
CA ALA A 58 12.24 14.38 6.02
C ALA A 58 12.53 14.24 4.53
N ALA A 59 11.73 14.92 3.70
CA ALA A 59 12.09 15.15 2.30
C ALA A 59 13.03 16.37 2.24
N VAL A 60 14.17 16.22 1.57
CA VAL A 60 15.19 17.27 1.41
C VAL A 60 15.63 17.33 -0.06
N GLY A 61 16.05 18.51 -0.52
CA GLY A 61 16.49 18.78 -1.90
C GLY A 61 17.99 18.91 -1.99
#